data_AF-A0A1N6T3F7-F1
#
_entry.id   AF-A0A1N6T3F7-F1
#
_cell.length_a   1.000
_cell.length_b   1.000
_cell.length_c   1.000
_cell.angle_alpha   90.00
_cell.angle_beta   90.00
_cell.angle_gamma   90.00
#
_symmetry.space_group_name_H-M   'P 1'
#
loop_
_entity.id
_entity.type
_entity.pdbx_description
1 polymer ?
#
loop_
_entity_poly.entity_id
_entity_poly.type
_entity_poly.pdbx_seq_one_letter_code
_entity_poly.pdbx_strand_id
1 'polypeptide(L)'
;MSDTVRDQQGSDDGVPQTGTGYRKGPVLLRGDQIPGQTTDQRLLDSRGNADWVHSDPWRVMRIQSEFVEGFGALAEVGPAVSVFGSARTKPDHADYALAEDVGRLLVDEGFAVITGGGPGIMEAANKGASEAGGLSIGLGIELPFEQGMNRYVNLGVNFRYFFARKTMFVKYAQGFVVLPGGFGTFDELFEALTLVQTHKITEFPVALVGTDYWTGLLDWARTAVVGRGMISEHDLDLVHLCDDPAEAVEYVCDRGAELRAEEREATEELVRAQAGDAS
;
A
#
# COMPACT_ATOMS: atom_id res chain seq x y z
N MET A 1 33.32 -56.33 24.70
CA MET A 1 34.28 -56.24 23.59
C MET A 1 33.46 -56.25 22.32
N SER A 2 33.25 -55.07 21.73
CA SER A 2 33.83 -54.68 20.43
C SER A 2 32.95 -55.24 19.30
N ASP A 3 32.50 -54.53 18.28
CA ASP A 3 32.74 -53.19 17.78
C ASP A 3 31.59 -52.92 16.79
N THR A 4 30.93 -51.78 16.88
CA THR A 4 31.01 -50.69 15.88
C THR A 4 30.06 -50.81 14.69
N VAL A 5 29.07 -49.91 14.75
CA VAL A 5 28.31 -49.29 13.67
C VAL A 5 29.20 -49.00 12.46
N ARG A 6 28.97 -49.67 11.32
CA ARG A 6 29.44 -49.23 10.00
C ARG A 6 28.46 -49.66 8.91
N ASP A 7 27.59 -48.72 8.53
CA ASP A 7 27.21 -48.52 7.13
C ASP A 7 26.48 -47.17 6.98
N GLN A 8 27.23 -46.10 7.22
CA GLN A 8 26.94 -44.77 6.68
C GLN A 8 28.27 -44.18 6.23
N GLN A 9 28.67 -44.47 4.99
CA GLN A 9 29.71 -43.70 4.31
C GLN A 9 29.03 -42.73 3.35
N GLY A 10 28.52 -41.63 3.91
CA GLY A 10 28.39 -40.39 3.15
C GLY A 10 29.80 -39.82 3.02
N SER A 11 30.38 -39.83 1.82
CA SER A 11 31.71 -39.30 1.59
C SER A 11 31.70 -37.77 1.61
N ASP A 12 32.19 -37.20 2.69
CA ASP A 12 32.44 -35.76 2.90
C ASP A 12 33.80 -35.31 2.29
N ASP A 13 34.44 -36.17 1.48
CA ASP A 13 35.82 -35.96 1.05
C ASP A 13 35.96 -35.13 -0.25
N GLY A 14 34.84 -34.64 -0.81
CA GLY A 14 34.85 -33.79 -2.01
C GLY A 14 35.40 -34.43 -3.30
N VAL A 15 35.75 -35.72 -3.29
CA VAL A 15 36.24 -36.44 -4.48
C VAL A 15 35.07 -37.08 -5.24
N PRO A 16 34.84 -36.75 -6.53
CA PRO A 16 33.77 -37.35 -7.32
C PRO A 16 34.01 -38.86 -7.53
N GLN A 17 33.13 -39.71 -7.02
CA GLN A 17 33.17 -41.15 -7.32
C GLN A 17 32.72 -41.41 -8.77
N THR A 18 33.53 -42.15 -9.53
CA THR A 18 33.26 -42.52 -10.93
C THR A 18 32.18 -43.58 -11.01
N GLY A 19 30.96 -43.18 -11.42
CA GLY A 19 29.85 -44.10 -11.75
C GLY A 19 28.47 -43.61 -11.32
N THR A 20 28.41 -42.77 -10.28
CA THR A 20 27.18 -42.14 -9.79
C THR A 20 27.22 -40.65 -10.15
N GLY A 21 26.35 -40.21 -11.06
CA GLY A 21 26.33 -38.81 -11.50
C GLY A 21 25.97 -37.83 -10.38
N TYR A 22 26.50 -36.62 -10.44
CA TYR A 22 26.22 -35.52 -9.51
C TYR A 22 24.87 -34.89 -9.84
N ARG A 23 23.95 -34.80 -8.88
CA ARG A 23 22.65 -34.13 -9.07
C ARG A 23 22.70 -32.70 -8.55
N LYS A 24 22.45 -31.73 -9.44
CA LYS A 24 22.26 -30.31 -9.11
C LYS A 24 20.79 -29.95 -9.30
N GLY A 25 20.00 -30.06 -8.23
CA GLY A 25 18.54 -29.93 -8.31
C GLY A 25 17.97 -30.95 -9.30
N PRO A 26 17.22 -30.53 -10.35
CA PRO A 26 16.66 -31.45 -11.35
C PRO A 26 17.70 -31.97 -12.37
N VAL A 27 18.95 -31.47 -12.36
CA VAL A 27 19.96 -31.76 -13.40
C VAL A 27 20.93 -32.86 -12.96
N LEU A 28 21.21 -33.85 -13.82
CA LEU A 28 22.23 -34.88 -13.62
C LEU A 28 23.49 -34.57 -14.43
N LEU A 29 24.65 -34.50 -13.77
CA LEU A 29 25.95 -34.22 -14.35
C LEU A 29 26.88 -35.45 -14.21
N ARG A 30 27.72 -35.72 -15.23
CA ARG A 30 28.66 -36.85 -15.25
C ARG A 30 29.98 -36.44 -15.88
N GLY A 31 31.05 -37.18 -15.55
CA GLY A 31 32.37 -36.96 -16.13
C GLY A 31 32.92 -35.58 -15.82
N ASP A 32 33.43 -34.90 -16.85
CA ASP A 32 33.99 -33.54 -16.77
C ASP A 32 32.96 -32.45 -16.46
N GLN A 33 31.66 -32.76 -16.52
CA GLN A 33 30.59 -31.83 -16.17
C GLN A 33 30.34 -31.72 -14.66
N ILE A 34 30.95 -32.58 -13.83
CA ILE A 34 30.80 -32.50 -12.37
C ILE A 34 31.60 -31.29 -11.86
N PRO A 35 30.96 -30.29 -11.22
CA PRO A 35 31.65 -29.08 -10.79
C PRO A 35 32.58 -29.36 -9.61
N GLY A 36 33.78 -28.77 -9.63
CA GLY A 36 34.75 -28.90 -8.52
C GLY A 36 34.39 -28.14 -7.24
N GLN A 37 33.26 -27.44 -7.21
CA GLN A 37 32.71 -26.77 -6.03
C GLN A 37 31.20 -26.94 -6.04
N THR A 38 30.59 -27.06 -4.85
CA THR A 38 29.14 -27.10 -4.73
C THR A 38 28.54 -25.72 -5.05
N THR A 39 27.22 -25.69 -5.27
CA THR A 39 26.54 -24.40 -5.54
C THR A 39 26.54 -23.52 -4.29
N ASP A 40 26.34 -24.11 -3.11
CA ASP A 40 26.38 -23.39 -1.84
C ASP A 40 27.78 -22.86 -1.52
N GLN A 41 28.83 -23.65 -1.77
CA GLN A 41 30.20 -23.18 -1.55
C GLN A 41 30.51 -21.93 -2.40
N ARG A 42 30.07 -21.90 -3.66
CA ARG A 42 30.23 -20.70 -4.50
C ARG A 42 29.43 -19.51 -3.99
N LEU A 43 28.21 -19.72 -3.50
CA LEU A 43 27.36 -18.66 -2.96
C LEU A 43 27.93 -18.09 -1.64
N LEU A 44 28.44 -18.95 -0.76
CA LEU A 44 28.81 -18.60 0.61
C LEU A 44 30.27 -18.13 0.75
N ASP A 45 31.20 -18.70 0.00
CA ASP A 45 32.63 -18.38 0.13
C ASP A 45 33.05 -17.19 -0.76
N SER A 46 32.32 -16.93 -1.85
CA SER A 46 32.70 -15.87 -2.79
C SER A 46 32.04 -14.54 -2.46
N ARG A 47 32.85 -13.53 -2.18
CA ARG A 47 32.44 -12.12 -2.11
C ARG A 47 32.74 -11.48 -3.46
N GLY A 48 31.86 -11.70 -4.43
CA GLY A 48 31.94 -11.04 -5.74
C GLY A 48 31.81 -9.51 -5.62
N ASN A 49 31.96 -8.80 -6.75
CA ASN A 49 31.71 -7.36 -6.81
C ASN A 49 30.22 -7.06 -6.52
N ALA A 50 29.94 -6.02 -5.74
CA ALA A 50 28.61 -5.63 -5.32
C ALA A 50 27.88 -4.71 -6.32
N ASP A 51 28.49 -4.29 -7.43
CA ASP A 51 27.90 -3.33 -8.39
C ASP A 51 26.47 -3.67 -8.86
N TRP A 52 26.14 -4.98 -8.94
CA TRP A 52 24.81 -5.45 -9.32
C TRP A 52 23.71 -4.94 -8.37
N VAL A 53 24.01 -4.63 -7.10
CA VAL A 53 23.02 -4.11 -6.14
C VAL A 53 22.50 -2.71 -6.49
N HIS A 54 23.20 -1.99 -7.35
CA HIS A 54 22.83 -0.65 -7.82
C HIS A 54 22.21 -0.67 -9.23
N SER A 55 22.20 -1.82 -9.88
CA SER A 55 21.66 -2.01 -11.23
C SER A 55 20.13 -2.11 -11.27
N ASP A 56 19.53 -1.74 -12.39
CA ASP A 56 18.07 -1.81 -12.56
C ASP A 56 17.48 -3.22 -12.41
N PRO A 57 18.11 -4.31 -12.88
CA PRO A 57 17.62 -5.66 -12.62
C PRO A 57 17.46 -5.97 -11.12
N TRP A 58 18.38 -5.51 -10.28
CA TRP A 58 18.25 -5.68 -8.84
C TRP A 58 17.18 -4.75 -8.23
N ARG A 59 17.02 -3.54 -8.77
CA ARG A 59 15.92 -2.64 -8.37
C ARG A 59 14.55 -3.26 -8.65
N VAL A 60 14.37 -3.93 -9.79
CA VAL A 60 13.13 -4.66 -10.09
C VAL A 60 12.81 -5.71 -9.01
N MET A 61 13.82 -6.47 -8.57
CA MET A 61 13.65 -7.44 -7.49
C MET A 61 13.28 -6.78 -6.15
N ARG A 62 13.89 -5.61 -5.82
CA ARG A 62 13.53 -4.85 -4.62
C ARG A 62 12.10 -4.29 -4.68
N ILE A 63 11.72 -3.75 -5.83
CA ILE A 63 10.36 -3.24 -6.07
C ILE A 63 9.35 -4.36 -5.91
N GLN A 64 9.62 -5.54 -6.50
CA GLN A 64 8.79 -6.73 -6.32
C GLN A 64 8.68 -7.11 -4.84
N SER A 65 9.78 -7.09 -4.08
CA SER A 65 9.79 -7.36 -2.64
C SER A 65 8.85 -6.41 -1.89
N GLU A 66 8.90 -5.10 -2.17
CA GLU A 66 8.02 -4.12 -1.52
C GLU A 66 6.54 -4.36 -1.82
N PHE A 67 6.19 -4.79 -3.03
CA PHE A 67 4.82 -5.21 -3.33
C PHE A 67 4.42 -6.48 -2.58
N VAL A 68 5.29 -7.48 -2.51
CA VAL A 68 5.02 -8.74 -1.78
C VAL A 68 4.83 -8.46 -0.28
N GLU A 69 5.72 -7.67 0.31
CA GLU A 69 5.66 -7.28 1.73
C GLU A 69 4.44 -6.42 2.04
N GLY A 70 4.16 -5.40 1.22
CA GLY A 70 2.99 -4.55 1.37
C GLY A 70 1.68 -5.34 1.22
N PHE A 71 1.58 -6.20 0.20
CA PHE A 71 0.39 -7.03 0.02
C PHE A 71 0.20 -8.06 1.12
N GLY A 72 1.29 -8.68 1.59
CA GLY A 72 1.25 -9.64 2.68
C GLY A 72 0.84 -8.99 4.01
N ALA A 73 1.41 -7.84 4.34
CA ALA A 73 1.13 -7.13 5.60
C ALA A 73 -0.32 -6.60 5.67
N LEU A 74 -0.91 -6.25 4.52
CA LEU A 74 -2.26 -5.66 4.45
C LEU A 74 -3.33 -6.68 4.02
N ALA A 75 -2.97 -7.96 3.81
CA ALA A 75 -3.86 -8.97 3.22
C ALA A 75 -5.17 -9.20 3.98
N GLU A 76 -5.13 -9.09 5.32
CA GLU A 76 -6.27 -9.34 6.21
C GLU A 76 -6.91 -8.04 6.73
N VAL A 77 -6.50 -6.89 6.19
CA VAL A 77 -7.12 -5.60 6.52
C VAL A 77 -8.55 -5.62 5.99
N GLY A 78 -9.50 -5.37 6.90
CA GLY A 78 -10.92 -5.22 6.58
C GLY A 78 -11.22 -3.89 5.88
N PRO A 79 -12.44 -3.36 6.04
CA PRO A 79 -12.75 -2.01 5.58
C PRO A 79 -11.77 -0.99 6.13
N ALA A 80 -11.28 -0.08 5.28
CA ALA A 80 -10.37 0.97 5.68
C ALA A 80 -10.54 2.24 4.84
N VAL A 81 -10.17 3.38 5.43
CA VAL A 81 -10.15 4.69 4.79
C VAL A 81 -8.77 5.28 4.94
N SER A 82 -8.23 5.84 3.84
CA SER A 82 -6.95 6.56 3.91
C SER A 82 -7.19 8.01 4.26
N VAL A 83 -6.45 8.53 5.23
CA VAL A 83 -6.53 9.92 5.71
C VAL A 83 -5.24 10.65 5.37
N PHE A 84 -5.37 11.78 4.67
CA PHE A 84 -4.25 12.60 4.23
C PHE A 84 -4.33 14.01 4.78
N GLY A 85 -3.16 14.65 4.92
CA GLY A 85 -3.04 16.06 5.25
C GLY A 85 -1.61 16.43 5.60
N SER A 86 -1.44 17.63 6.12
CA SER A 86 -0.13 18.22 6.37
C SER A 86 0.67 17.48 7.46
N ALA A 87 1.92 17.12 7.12
CA ALA A 87 2.92 16.65 8.09
C ALA A 87 3.43 17.77 9.03
N ARG A 88 3.03 19.02 8.80
CA ARG A 88 3.52 20.22 9.52
C ARG A 88 2.52 20.77 10.52
N THR A 89 1.28 20.28 10.50
CA THR A 89 0.24 20.71 11.44
C THR A 89 0.66 20.35 12.86
N LYS A 90 0.53 21.30 13.79
CA LYS A 90 0.91 21.09 15.19
C LYS A 90 -0.27 20.54 16.00
N PRO A 91 -0.02 19.83 17.12
CA PRO A 91 -1.08 19.29 17.97
C PRO A 91 -2.07 20.32 18.54
N ASP A 92 -1.69 21.60 18.64
CA ASP A 92 -2.53 22.69 19.12
C ASP A 92 -3.38 23.36 18.03
N HIS A 93 -3.24 22.92 16.77
CA HIS A 93 -3.99 23.45 15.64
C HIS A 93 -5.39 22.81 15.53
N ALA A 94 -6.39 23.57 15.09
CA ALA A 94 -7.77 23.07 14.92
C ALA A 94 -7.84 21.83 14.00
N ASP A 95 -7.16 21.88 12.84
CA ASP A 95 -7.10 20.74 11.91
C ASP A 95 -6.53 19.46 12.53
N TYR A 96 -5.67 19.55 13.55
CA TYR A 96 -5.20 18.35 14.25
C TYR A 96 -6.35 17.70 15.03
N ALA A 97 -7.14 18.49 15.74
CA ALA A 97 -8.33 17.98 16.44
C ALA A 97 -9.35 17.40 15.47
N LEU A 98 -9.59 18.06 14.32
CA LEU A 98 -10.46 17.53 13.27
C LEU A 98 -9.99 16.16 12.76
N ALA A 99 -8.68 16.00 12.50
CA ALA A 99 -8.12 14.73 12.07
C ALA A 99 -8.23 13.63 13.13
N GLU A 100 -8.08 13.98 14.41
CA GLU A 100 -8.30 13.06 15.52
C GLU A 100 -9.76 12.59 15.58
N ASP A 101 -10.72 13.50 15.40
CA ASP A 101 -12.13 13.15 15.32
C ASP A 101 -12.45 12.27 14.11
N VAL A 102 -11.92 12.57 12.92
CA VAL A 102 -12.03 11.70 11.74
C VAL A 102 -11.53 10.29 12.05
N GLY A 103 -10.34 10.17 12.66
CA GLY A 103 -9.76 8.88 13.00
C GLY A 103 -10.62 8.06 13.96
N ARG A 104 -11.20 8.71 14.99
CA ARG A 104 -12.12 8.07 15.94
C ARG A 104 -13.42 7.65 15.26
N LEU A 105 -14.05 8.54 14.51
CA LEU A 105 -15.35 8.32 13.87
C LEU A 105 -15.28 7.19 12.82
N LEU A 106 -14.17 7.09 12.07
CA LEU A 106 -13.95 5.96 11.16
C LEU A 106 -13.91 4.62 11.90
N VAL A 107 -13.28 4.57 13.07
CA VAL A 107 -13.24 3.37 13.90
C VAL A 107 -14.62 3.05 14.48
N ASP A 108 -15.39 4.06 14.89
CA ASP A 108 -16.76 3.89 15.36
C ASP A 108 -17.65 3.26 14.27
N GLU A 109 -17.40 3.57 12.98
CA GLU A 109 -18.04 2.96 11.81
C GLU A 109 -17.42 1.61 11.37
N GLY A 110 -16.42 1.10 12.12
CA GLY A 110 -15.79 -0.19 11.87
C GLY A 110 -14.72 -0.22 10.78
N PHE A 111 -14.17 0.95 10.42
CA PHE A 111 -13.08 1.07 9.46
C PHE A 111 -11.71 1.15 10.15
N ALA A 112 -10.71 0.53 9.53
CA ALA A 112 -9.32 0.83 9.81
C ALA A 112 -8.92 2.20 9.23
N VAL A 113 -7.94 2.85 9.83
CA VAL A 113 -7.45 4.16 9.37
C VAL A 113 -6.05 3.99 8.81
N ILE A 114 -5.87 4.32 7.53
CA ILE A 114 -4.58 4.27 6.84
C ILE A 114 -4.03 5.70 6.72
N THR A 115 -2.78 5.92 7.11
CA THR A 115 -2.11 7.20 6.92
C THR A 115 -0.70 6.98 6.38
N GLY A 116 0.01 8.08 6.09
CA GLY A 116 1.43 8.02 5.78
C GLY A 116 2.34 7.71 6.98
N GLY A 117 1.80 7.57 8.19
CA GLY A 117 2.54 7.23 9.42
C GLY A 117 3.44 8.34 9.95
N GLY A 118 3.48 9.51 9.31
CA GLY A 118 4.29 10.65 9.72
C GLY A 118 3.64 11.51 10.82
N PRO A 119 4.21 12.69 11.13
CA PRO A 119 3.67 13.64 12.11
C PRO A 119 2.46 14.43 11.56
N GLY A 120 1.93 15.35 12.37
CA GLY A 120 0.87 16.27 11.98
C GLY A 120 -0.48 15.60 11.80
N ILE A 121 -1.18 15.88 10.71
CA ILE A 121 -2.51 15.32 10.44
C ILE A 121 -2.48 13.78 10.42
N MET A 122 -1.43 13.18 9.87
CA MET A 122 -1.28 11.73 9.85
C MET A 122 -1.24 11.15 11.26
N GLU A 123 -0.45 11.76 12.14
CA GLU A 123 -0.39 11.36 13.55
C GLU A 123 -1.73 11.55 14.25
N ALA A 124 -2.42 12.66 14.01
CA ALA A 124 -3.73 12.93 14.60
C ALA A 124 -4.78 11.88 14.23
N ALA A 125 -4.88 11.53 12.94
CA ALA A 125 -5.78 10.49 12.48
C ALA A 125 -5.40 9.11 13.05
N ASN A 126 -4.11 8.77 13.09
CA ASN A 126 -3.65 7.56 13.75
C ASN A 126 -3.96 7.55 15.26
N LYS A 127 -3.85 8.69 15.93
CA LYS A 127 -4.17 8.87 17.35
C LYS A 127 -5.64 8.57 17.61
N GLY A 128 -6.54 9.24 16.90
CA GLY A 128 -7.98 9.04 17.02
C GLY A 128 -8.38 7.58 16.83
N ALA A 129 -7.82 6.94 15.79
CA ALA A 129 -8.09 5.53 15.51
C ALA A 129 -7.56 4.57 16.60
N SER A 130 -6.31 4.80 17.03
CA SER A 130 -5.64 3.95 18.02
C SER A 130 -6.27 4.07 19.42
N GLU A 131 -6.62 5.30 19.84
CA GLU A 131 -7.27 5.55 21.12
C GLU A 131 -8.73 5.05 21.16
N ALA A 132 -9.41 4.98 20.00
CA ALA A 132 -10.71 4.32 19.84
C ALA A 132 -10.61 2.77 19.82
N GLY A 133 -9.41 2.19 19.86
CA GLY A 133 -9.19 0.75 19.85
C GLY A 133 -9.25 0.10 18.46
N GLY A 134 -9.21 0.90 17.39
CA GLY A 134 -9.23 0.44 16.01
C GLY A 134 -7.85 0.11 15.44
N LEU A 135 -7.85 -0.38 14.19
CA LEU A 135 -6.63 -0.65 13.43
C LEU A 135 -6.11 0.67 12.83
N SER A 136 -4.91 1.06 13.24
CA SER A 136 -4.24 2.31 12.89
C SER A 136 -2.97 1.98 12.08
N ILE A 137 -3.06 2.20 10.77
CA ILE A 137 -2.07 1.78 9.79
C ILE A 137 -1.19 2.97 9.40
N GLY A 138 0.12 2.76 9.36
CA GLY A 138 1.09 3.73 8.88
C GLY A 138 1.89 3.16 7.71
N LEU A 139 1.72 3.76 6.54
CA LEU A 139 2.51 3.44 5.35
C LEU A 139 3.61 4.49 5.22
N GLY A 140 4.77 4.25 5.83
CA GLY A 140 5.90 5.18 5.82
C GLY A 140 6.67 5.18 4.51
N ILE A 141 7.52 6.17 4.30
CA ILE A 141 8.42 6.28 3.15
C ILE A 141 9.84 6.62 3.62
N GLU A 142 10.86 6.08 2.97
CA GLU A 142 12.26 6.41 3.25
C GLU A 142 12.57 7.83 2.75
N LEU A 143 12.77 8.77 3.67
CA LEU A 143 13.27 10.13 3.39
C LEU A 143 14.53 10.44 4.21
N PRO A 144 15.45 11.29 3.70
CA PRO A 144 16.72 11.58 4.38
C PRO A 144 16.61 12.26 5.76
N PHE A 145 15.44 12.82 6.09
CA PHE A 145 15.24 13.67 7.27
C PHE A 145 13.96 13.32 8.06
N GLU A 146 13.29 12.21 7.74
CA GLU A 146 11.99 11.89 8.36
C GLU A 146 12.14 11.28 9.74
N GLN A 147 11.23 11.62 10.66
CA GLN A 147 11.32 11.30 12.08
C GLN A 147 10.85 9.87 12.44
N GLY A 148 10.73 8.98 11.46
CA GLY A 148 10.16 7.65 11.65
C GLY A 148 8.64 7.69 11.80
N MET A 149 8.07 6.55 12.13
CA MET A 149 6.63 6.36 12.25
C MET A 149 6.11 6.89 13.59
N ASN A 150 4.95 7.55 13.58
CA ASN A 150 4.35 8.08 14.80
C ASN A 150 3.93 6.95 15.76
N ARG A 151 3.80 7.30 17.05
CA ARG A 151 3.59 6.32 18.13
C ARG A 151 2.22 5.63 18.15
N TYR A 152 1.26 6.12 17.38
CA TYR A 152 -0.12 5.63 17.38
C TYR A 152 -0.38 4.61 16.29
N VAL A 153 0.57 4.41 15.37
CA VAL A 153 0.52 3.32 14.39
C VAL A 153 0.70 1.98 15.10
N ASN A 154 -0.24 1.06 14.88
CA ASN A 154 -0.20 -0.32 15.39
C ASN A 154 0.03 -1.36 14.28
N LEU A 155 -0.07 -0.99 13.00
CA LEU A 155 0.42 -1.75 11.85
C LEU A 155 1.22 -0.84 10.91
N GLY A 156 2.53 -1.07 10.82
CA GLY A 156 3.45 -0.22 10.06
C GLY A 156 4.15 -0.93 8.91
N VAL A 157 4.18 -0.31 7.73
CA VAL A 157 5.02 -0.74 6.59
C VAL A 157 5.83 0.45 6.10
N ASN A 158 7.15 0.32 6.00
CA ASN A 158 8.03 1.39 5.49
C ASN A 158 8.49 1.05 4.07
N PHE A 159 8.14 1.90 3.13
CA PHE A 159 8.49 1.74 1.71
C PHE A 159 9.73 2.56 1.37
N ARG A 160 10.43 2.20 0.29
CA ARG A 160 11.43 3.06 -0.35
C ARG A 160 10.90 3.70 -1.62
N TYR A 161 10.00 3.00 -2.31
CA TYR A 161 9.47 3.44 -3.59
C TYR A 161 8.08 4.07 -3.42
N PHE A 162 7.96 5.35 -3.77
CA PHE A 162 6.70 6.10 -3.69
C PHE A 162 5.53 5.39 -4.37
N PHE A 163 5.72 4.86 -5.57
CA PHE A 163 4.64 4.23 -6.33
C PHE A 163 4.14 2.92 -5.70
N ALA A 164 5.02 2.16 -5.02
CA ALA A 164 4.61 0.96 -4.30
C ALA A 164 3.71 1.33 -3.12
N ARG A 165 4.12 2.34 -2.34
CA ARG A 165 3.34 2.93 -1.24
C ARG A 165 1.98 3.46 -1.71
N LYS A 166 1.96 4.26 -2.78
CA LYS A 166 0.75 4.83 -3.39
C LYS A 166 -0.28 3.76 -3.77
N THR A 167 0.19 2.67 -4.36
CA THR A 167 -0.67 1.53 -4.68
C THR A 167 -1.40 1.00 -3.44
N MET A 168 -0.74 0.97 -2.28
CA MET A 168 -1.34 0.46 -1.04
C MET A 168 -2.42 1.39 -0.48
N PHE A 169 -2.25 2.72 -0.63
CA PHE A 169 -3.26 3.69 -0.18
C PHE A 169 -4.59 3.52 -0.91
N VAL A 170 -4.56 3.19 -2.20
CA VAL A 170 -5.77 3.01 -3.00
C VAL A 170 -6.30 1.58 -2.88
N LYS A 171 -5.42 0.58 -3.00
CA LYS A 171 -5.84 -0.84 -3.02
C LYS A 171 -6.54 -1.30 -1.74
N TYR A 172 -6.08 -0.80 -0.59
CA TYR A 172 -6.56 -1.25 0.72
C TYR A 172 -7.53 -0.26 1.38
N ALA A 173 -7.87 0.85 0.72
CA ALA A 173 -8.89 1.78 1.19
C ALA A 173 -10.16 1.70 0.34
N GLN A 174 -11.28 2.16 0.88
CA GLN A 174 -12.53 2.34 0.16
C GLN A 174 -12.91 3.80 -0.06
N GLY A 175 -12.08 4.72 0.39
CA GLY A 175 -12.29 6.15 0.22
C GLY A 175 -11.19 6.94 0.92
N PHE A 176 -11.13 8.23 0.62
CA PHE A 176 -10.20 9.18 1.23
C PHE A 176 -10.92 10.25 2.03
N VAL A 177 -10.34 10.61 3.17
CA VAL A 177 -10.61 11.88 3.86
C VAL A 177 -9.35 12.73 3.80
N VAL A 178 -9.46 13.94 3.26
CA VAL A 178 -8.32 14.80 2.95
C VAL A 178 -8.47 16.13 3.69
N LEU A 179 -7.64 16.31 4.71
CA LEU A 179 -7.52 17.54 5.49
C LEU A 179 -6.47 18.48 4.88
N PRO A 180 -6.42 19.77 5.31
CA PRO A 180 -5.48 20.74 4.79
C PRO A 180 -4.03 20.25 4.76
N GLY A 181 -3.37 20.45 3.61
CA GLY A 181 -2.18 19.69 3.24
C GLY A 181 -1.13 20.45 2.47
N GLY A 182 -0.14 19.72 1.97
CA GLY A 182 0.91 20.24 1.09
C GLY A 182 0.96 19.48 -0.22
N PHE A 183 2.09 19.55 -0.92
CA PHE A 183 2.26 18.84 -2.19
C PHE A 183 2.08 17.33 -2.09
N GLY A 184 2.50 16.69 -0.99
CA GLY A 184 2.23 15.26 -0.79
C GLY A 184 0.73 14.95 -0.69
N THR A 185 -0.04 15.81 -0.04
CA THR A 185 -1.50 15.68 0.05
C THR A 185 -2.15 15.89 -1.31
N PHE A 186 -1.69 16.89 -2.08
CA PHE A 186 -2.21 17.13 -3.43
C PHE A 186 -1.88 16.00 -4.40
N ASP A 187 -0.69 15.42 -4.28
CA ASP A 187 -0.26 14.28 -5.10
C ASP A 187 -1.21 13.09 -4.94
N GLU A 188 -1.54 12.72 -3.70
CA GLU A 188 -2.48 11.61 -3.42
C GLU A 188 -3.92 11.96 -3.81
N LEU A 189 -4.37 13.21 -3.55
CA LEU A 189 -5.69 13.68 -3.96
C LEU A 189 -5.87 13.59 -5.48
N PHE A 190 -4.97 14.19 -6.26
CA PHE A 190 -5.10 14.20 -7.71
C PHE A 190 -4.86 12.83 -8.33
N GLU A 191 -4.05 11.97 -7.71
CA GLU A 191 -3.92 10.57 -8.14
C GLU A 191 -5.26 9.83 -8.01
N ALA A 192 -5.94 9.92 -6.87
CA ALA A 192 -7.25 9.30 -6.69
C ALA A 192 -8.28 9.83 -7.70
N LEU A 193 -8.37 11.16 -7.86
CA LEU A 193 -9.29 11.76 -8.83
C LEU A 193 -9.01 11.31 -10.26
N THR A 194 -7.73 11.21 -10.65
CA THR A 194 -7.35 10.73 -11.98
C THR A 194 -7.74 9.26 -12.16
N LEU A 195 -7.58 8.42 -11.13
CA LEU A 195 -7.96 7.01 -11.19
C LEU A 195 -9.48 6.83 -11.35
N VAL A 196 -10.30 7.64 -10.66
CA VAL A 196 -11.76 7.63 -10.80
C VAL A 196 -12.18 8.16 -12.17
N GLN A 197 -11.67 9.34 -12.57
CA GLN A 197 -11.96 9.96 -13.86
C GLN A 197 -11.67 9.04 -15.04
N THR A 198 -10.60 8.24 -14.94
CA THR A 198 -10.18 7.31 -16.01
C THR A 198 -10.80 5.92 -15.89
N HIS A 199 -11.72 5.71 -14.94
CA HIS A 199 -12.37 4.43 -14.63
C HIS A 199 -11.36 3.29 -14.37
N LYS A 200 -10.18 3.63 -13.83
CA LYS A 200 -9.21 2.64 -13.35
C LYS A 200 -9.62 2.06 -12.00
N ILE A 201 -10.39 2.84 -11.25
CA ILE A 201 -11.22 2.40 -10.14
C ILE A 201 -12.65 2.86 -10.45
N THR A 202 -13.66 2.04 -10.15
CA THR A 202 -15.05 2.27 -10.58
C THR A 202 -15.55 3.61 -10.03
N GLU A 203 -15.57 3.72 -8.71
CA GLU A 203 -15.79 4.96 -7.98
C GLU A 203 -15.12 4.83 -6.60
N PHE A 204 -14.65 5.96 -6.07
CA PHE A 204 -13.87 6.01 -4.84
C PHE A 204 -14.16 7.33 -4.14
N PRO A 205 -14.95 7.34 -3.04
CA PRO A 205 -15.38 8.58 -2.39
C PRO A 205 -14.19 9.35 -1.82
N VAL A 206 -14.16 10.65 -2.10
CA VAL A 206 -13.13 11.57 -1.60
C VAL A 206 -13.81 12.74 -0.89
N ALA A 207 -13.64 12.81 0.43
CA ALA A 207 -14.07 13.95 1.24
C ALA A 207 -12.90 14.92 1.45
N LEU A 208 -13.13 16.21 1.19
CA LEU A 208 -12.23 17.30 1.53
C LEU A 208 -12.77 18.02 2.77
N VAL A 209 -11.95 18.12 3.81
CA VAL A 209 -12.30 18.83 5.06
C VAL A 209 -11.62 20.20 5.08
N GLY A 210 -12.38 21.26 5.38
CA GLY A 210 -11.91 22.64 5.46
C GLY A 210 -12.26 23.45 4.22
N THR A 211 -13.49 23.95 4.17
CA THR A 211 -14.04 24.72 3.04
C THR A 211 -13.18 25.93 2.71
N ASP A 212 -12.72 26.67 3.72
CA ASP A 212 -11.88 27.86 3.57
C ASP A 212 -10.54 27.56 2.89
N TYR A 213 -9.96 26.39 3.16
CA TYR A 213 -8.71 25.93 2.58
C TYR A 213 -8.87 25.49 1.12
N TRP A 214 -9.89 24.67 0.81
CA TRP A 214 -10.04 24.03 -0.51
C TRP A 214 -10.77 24.87 -1.54
N THR A 215 -11.60 25.84 -1.13
CA THR A 215 -12.41 26.65 -2.06
C THR A 215 -11.58 27.31 -3.15
N GLY A 216 -10.41 27.87 -2.80
CA GLY A 216 -9.55 28.52 -3.80
C GLY A 216 -9.02 27.57 -4.89
N LEU A 217 -8.74 26.32 -4.53
CA LEU A 217 -8.29 25.29 -5.48
C LEU A 217 -9.43 24.87 -6.42
N LEU A 218 -10.62 24.63 -5.85
CA LEU A 218 -11.80 24.22 -6.61
C LEU A 218 -12.32 25.33 -7.52
N ASP A 219 -12.26 26.59 -7.08
CA ASP A 219 -12.60 27.74 -7.92
C ASP A 219 -11.62 27.91 -9.08
N TRP A 220 -10.32 27.71 -8.85
CA TRP A 220 -9.34 27.66 -9.93
C TRP A 220 -9.61 26.51 -10.90
N ALA A 221 -9.94 25.32 -10.40
CA ALA A 221 -10.29 24.18 -11.24
C ALA A 221 -11.54 24.47 -12.10
N ARG A 222 -12.59 25.03 -11.50
CA ARG A 222 -13.84 25.41 -12.18
C ARG A 222 -13.62 26.51 -13.23
N THR A 223 -12.80 27.51 -12.94
CA THR A 223 -12.62 28.66 -13.84
C THR A 223 -11.57 28.40 -14.91
N ALA A 224 -10.38 27.92 -14.54
CA ALA A 224 -9.25 27.80 -15.44
C ALA A 224 -9.16 26.42 -16.10
N VAL A 225 -9.42 25.35 -15.37
CA VAL A 225 -9.22 23.97 -15.85
C VAL A 225 -10.44 23.53 -16.68
N VAL A 226 -11.64 23.62 -16.11
CA VAL A 226 -12.91 23.38 -16.83
C VAL A 226 -13.11 24.43 -17.93
N GLY A 227 -12.91 25.72 -17.64
CA GLY A 227 -13.09 26.79 -18.63
C GLY A 227 -12.17 26.69 -19.86
N ARG A 228 -11.09 25.91 -19.78
CA ARG A 228 -10.20 25.59 -20.92
C ARG A 228 -10.43 24.19 -21.50
N GLY A 229 -11.39 23.42 -20.98
CA GLY A 229 -11.72 22.07 -21.44
C GLY A 229 -10.67 21.01 -21.08
N MET A 230 -9.93 21.20 -19.99
CA MET A 230 -8.93 20.23 -19.53
C MET A 230 -9.56 19.07 -18.72
N ILE A 231 -10.71 19.33 -18.11
CA ILE A 231 -11.59 18.36 -17.44
C ILE A 231 -13.05 18.74 -17.73
N SER A 232 -13.99 17.83 -17.49
CA SER A 232 -15.43 18.08 -17.54
C SER A 232 -15.93 18.73 -16.25
N GLU A 233 -17.11 19.36 -16.29
CA GLU A 233 -17.71 19.96 -15.09
C GLU A 233 -18.01 18.89 -14.02
N HIS A 234 -18.45 17.71 -14.45
CA HIS A 234 -18.75 16.57 -13.57
C HIS A 234 -17.52 15.98 -12.87
N ASP A 235 -16.30 16.23 -13.38
CA ASP A 235 -15.09 15.79 -12.69
C ASP A 235 -14.89 16.52 -11.34
N LEU A 236 -15.54 17.68 -11.15
CA LEU A 236 -15.54 18.38 -9.87
C LEU A 236 -16.53 17.77 -8.85
N ASP A 237 -17.51 16.98 -9.32
CA ASP A 237 -18.46 16.26 -8.46
C ASP A 237 -17.82 15.04 -7.80
N LEU A 238 -16.58 14.70 -8.18
CA LEU A 238 -15.79 13.60 -7.60
C LEU A 238 -15.32 13.86 -6.16
N VAL A 239 -15.46 15.09 -5.66
CA VAL A 239 -15.08 15.46 -4.29
C VAL A 239 -16.29 16.00 -3.52
N HIS A 240 -16.40 15.59 -2.26
CA HIS A 240 -17.35 16.17 -1.30
C HIS A 240 -16.63 17.15 -0.39
N LEU A 241 -17.01 18.42 -0.40
CA LEU A 241 -16.38 19.46 0.43
C LEU A 241 -17.25 19.76 1.66
N CYS A 242 -16.66 19.63 2.85
CA CYS A 242 -17.35 19.86 4.12
C CYS A 242 -16.40 20.44 5.19
N ASP A 243 -16.96 20.85 6.32
CA ASP A 243 -16.20 21.32 7.48
C ASP A 243 -16.33 20.37 8.69
N ASP A 244 -17.40 19.59 8.76
CA ASP A 244 -17.67 18.67 9.86
C ASP A 244 -17.00 17.30 9.60
N PRO A 245 -16.13 16.81 10.50
CA PRO A 245 -15.53 15.50 10.37
C PRO A 245 -16.57 14.37 10.36
N ALA A 246 -17.73 14.53 11.00
CA ALA A 246 -18.81 13.55 10.96
C ALA A 246 -19.43 13.45 9.56
N GLU A 247 -19.69 14.59 8.92
CA GLU A 247 -20.20 14.64 7.55
C GLU A 247 -19.21 14.00 6.57
N ALA A 248 -17.91 14.27 6.72
CA ALA A 248 -16.87 13.66 5.89
C ALA A 248 -16.86 12.12 6.00
N VAL A 249 -16.96 11.60 7.23
CA VAL A 249 -16.96 10.16 7.50
C VAL A 249 -18.23 9.50 7.01
N GLU A 250 -19.39 10.09 7.28
CA GLU A 250 -20.70 9.61 6.80
C GLU A 250 -20.69 9.49 5.27
N TYR A 251 -20.27 10.55 4.57
CA TYR A 251 -20.17 10.54 3.11
C TYR A 251 -19.29 9.39 2.58
N VAL A 252 -18.08 9.21 3.14
CA VAL A 252 -17.15 8.18 2.69
C VAL A 252 -17.68 6.77 2.98
N CYS A 253 -18.29 6.56 4.14
CA CYS A 253 -18.82 5.26 4.55
C CYS A 253 -20.04 4.87 3.72
N ASP A 254 -21.01 5.78 3.57
CA ASP A 254 -22.27 5.54 2.86
C ASP A 254 -22.02 5.36 1.37
N ARG A 255 -21.30 6.31 0.74
CA ARG A 255 -20.99 6.18 -0.69
C ARG A 255 -20.15 4.93 -0.96
N GLY A 256 -19.19 4.62 -0.08
CA GLY A 256 -18.42 3.38 -0.19
C GLY A 256 -19.28 2.11 -0.03
N ALA A 257 -20.33 2.13 0.79
CA ALA A 257 -21.26 1.02 0.95
C ALA A 257 -22.15 0.83 -0.28
N GLU A 258 -22.70 1.92 -0.83
CA GLU A 258 -23.50 1.93 -2.07
C GLU A 258 -22.73 1.33 -3.24
N LEU A 259 -21.51 1.81 -3.47
CA LEU A 259 -20.66 1.35 -4.57
C LEU A 259 -20.35 -0.14 -4.52
N ARG A 260 -20.09 -0.66 -3.33
CA ARG A 260 -19.88 -2.10 -3.14
C ARG A 260 -21.15 -2.90 -3.36
N ALA A 261 -22.32 -2.35 -3.05
CA ALA A 261 -23.59 -3.00 -3.36
C ALA A 261 -23.80 -3.09 -4.87
N GLU A 262 -23.57 -1.99 -5.59
CA GLU A 262 -23.64 -1.93 -7.07
C GLU A 262 -22.64 -2.90 -7.73
N GLU A 263 -21.39 -2.93 -7.28
CA GLU A 263 -20.37 -3.85 -7.81
C GLU A 263 -20.73 -5.32 -7.58
N ARG A 264 -21.30 -5.65 -6.41
CA ARG A 264 -21.76 -7.02 -6.11
C ARG A 264 -22.93 -7.41 -7.00
N GLU A 265 -23.92 -6.53 -7.16
CA GLU A 265 -25.07 -6.79 -8.02
C GLU A 265 -24.65 -6.99 -9.48
N ALA A 266 -23.80 -6.11 -10.01
CA ALA A 266 -23.26 -6.23 -11.37
C ALA A 266 -22.47 -7.54 -11.57
N THR A 267 -21.68 -7.94 -10.57
CA THR A 267 -20.94 -9.21 -10.61
C THR A 267 -21.89 -10.40 -10.61
N GLU A 268 -22.92 -10.40 -9.76
CA GLU A 268 -23.93 -11.47 -9.70
C GLU A 268 -24.76 -11.55 -10.98
N GLU A 269 -25.09 -10.43 -11.62
CA GLU A 269 -25.74 -10.39 -12.92
C GLU A 269 -24.86 -10.98 -14.03
N LEU A 270 -23.58 -10.62 -14.08
CA LEU A 270 -22.62 -11.18 -15.03
C LEU A 270 -22.47 -12.69 -14.87
N VAL A 271 -22.36 -13.18 -13.64
CA VAL A 271 -22.29 -14.62 -13.34
C VAL A 271 -23.58 -15.33 -13.77
N ARG A 272 -24.76 -14.73 -13.53
CA ARG A 272 -26.05 -15.28 -13.98
C ARG A 272 -26.16 -15.32 -15.51
N ALA A 273 -25.73 -14.26 -16.20
CA ALA A 273 -25.74 -14.21 -17.66
C ALA A 273 -24.82 -15.28 -18.28
N GLN A 274 -23.60 -15.45 -17.72
CA GLN A 274 -22.67 -16.48 -18.17
C GLN A 274 -23.17 -17.91 -17.91
N ALA A 275 -23.93 -18.12 -16.84
CA ALA A 275 -24.55 -19.42 -16.54
C ALA A 275 -25.76 -19.72 -17.45
N GLY A 276 -26.49 -18.70 -17.90
CA GLY A 276 -27.65 -18.83 -18.80
C GLY A 276 -27.29 -19.09 -20.26
N ASP A 277 -26.15 -18.60 -20.75
CA ASP A 277 -25.65 -18.85 -22.10
C ASP A 277 -25.01 -20.25 -22.27
N ALA A 278 -24.85 -21.01 -21.18
CA ALA A 278 -24.28 -22.36 -21.18
C ALA A 278 -25.33 -23.50 -21.25
N SER A 279 -26.62 -23.17 -21.41
CA SER A 279 -27.75 -24.13 -21.44
C SER A 279 -28.43 -24.25 -22.80
#